data_AF-A0AA42YJ01-F1
#
_entry.id   AF-A0AA42YJ01-F1
#
_cell.length_a   1.000
_cell.length_b   1.000
_cell.length_c   1.000
_cell.angle_alpha   90.00
_cell.angle_beta   90.00
_cell.angle_gamma   90.00
#
_symmetry.space_group_name_H-M   'P 1'
#
loop_
_entity.id
_entity.type
_entity.pdbx_description
1 polymer ?
#
loop_
_entity_poly.entity_id
_entity_poly.type
_entity_poly.pdbx_seq_one_letter_code
_entity_poly.pdbx_strand_id
1 'polypeptide(L)'
;AQAVEGTYDFEWVVPDRVLVGRSEIPELGRSAGILFFYSEGDGTITMTSVGGDGQLWVMSGPADSEVRTTPPTPQADGSTLELRFTRYNVEPDRFESKMEYSTDGGTTWTQGNRQLFRRRAPGGS
;
A
#
# COMPACT_ATOMS: atom_id res chain seq x y z
N ALA A 1 -12.50 -1.65 -12.09
CA ALA A 1 -12.08 -0.94 -10.87
C ALA A 1 -12.63 0.47 -10.82
N GLN A 2 -12.99 0.94 -9.62
CA GLN A 2 -13.23 2.36 -9.36
C GLN A 2 -11.89 3.11 -9.34
N ALA A 3 -11.79 4.23 -10.04
CA ALA A 3 -10.66 5.14 -9.96
C ALA A 3 -10.94 6.20 -8.90
N VAL A 4 -10.00 6.39 -7.97
CA VAL A 4 -10.09 7.37 -6.87
C VAL A 4 -8.79 8.15 -6.76
N GLU A 5 -8.85 9.34 -6.19
CA GLU A 5 -7.66 10.15 -5.93
C GLU A 5 -7.31 10.12 -4.44
N GLY A 6 -6.03 10.29 -4.14
CA GLY A 6 -5.56 10.35 -2.76
C GLY A 6 -4.35 11.23 -2.61
N THR A 7 -4.03 11.56 -1.37
CA THR A 7 -2.81 12.26 -1.01
C THR A 7 -1.92 11.38 -0.16
N TYR A 8 -0.62 11.64 -0.21
CA TYR A 8 0.35 11.02 0.69
C TYR A 8 1.34 12.04 1.22
N ASP A 9 1.88 11.76 2.40
CA ASP A 9 3.05 12.41 2.95
C ASP A 9 4.00 11.32 3.45
N PHE A 10 5.28 11.40 3.08
CA PHE A 10 6.30 10.43 3.48
C PHE A 10 7.57 11.15 3.94
N GLU A 11 8.14 10.66 5.03
CA GLU A 11 9.39 11.14 5.60
C GLU A 11 10.31 9.98 5.98
N TRP A 12 11.62 10.19 5.84
CA TRP A 12 12.62 9.23 6.28
C TRP A 12 12.77 9.30 7.80
N VAL A 13 12.55 8.17 8.48
CA VAL A 13 12.89 8.00 9.90
C VAL A 13 14.34 7.53 10.03
N VAL A 14 14.74 6.60 9.16
CA VAL A 14 16.14 6.16 9.01
C VAL A 14 16.45 6.24 7.51
N PRO A 15 17.43 7.08 7.10
CA PRO A 15 17.76 7.27 5.68
C PRO A 15 17.95 5.94 4.94
N ASP A 16 17.30 5.81 3.78
CA ASP A 16 17.33 4.65 2.88
C ASP A 16 16.85 3.32 3.50
N ARG A 17 16.32 3.33 4.72
CA ARG A 17 15.92 2.12 5.45
C ARG A 17 14.49 2.11 5.94
N VAL A 18 14.05 3.22 6.53
CA VAL A 18 12.75 3.31 7.18
C VAL A 18 12.08 4.61 6.77
N LEU A 19 10.95 4.48 6.06
CA LEU A 19 10.14 5.59 5.59
C LEU A 19 8.77 5.49 6.28
N VAL A 20 8.36 6.54 6.99
CA VAL A 20 7.00 6.62 7.56
C VAL A 20 6.16 7.54 6.71
N GLY A 21 4.84 7.39 6.79
CA GLY A 21 3.95 8.41 6.28
C GLY A 21 2.49 8.13 6.50
N ARG A 22 1.70 8.92 5.78
CA ARG A 22 0.25 8.91 5.84
C ARG A 22 -0.31 8.95 4.44
N SER A 23 -1.40 8.24 4.22
CA SER A 23 -2.20 8.39 3.01
C SER A 23 -3.66 8.66 3.33
N GLU A 24 -4.33 9.38 2.44
CA GLU A 24 -5.76 9.69 2.53
C GLU A 24 -6.42 9.55 1.17
N ILE A 25 -7.58 8.92 1.13
CA ILE A 25 -8.45 8.77 -0.05
C ILE A 25 -9.85 9.21 0.39
N PRO A 26 -10.18 10.51 0.26
CA PRO A 26 -11.42 11.08 0.79
C PRO A 26 -12.69 10.41 0.27
N GLU A 27 -12.73 10.05 -1.01
CA GLU A 27 -13.90 9.42 -1.65
C GLU A 27 -14.23 8.05 -1.07
N LEU A 28 -13.25 7.38 -0.46
CA LEU A 28 -13.43 6.10 0.22
C LEU A 28 -13.56 6.24 1.74
N GLY A 29 -13.44 7.46 2.29
CA GLY A 29 -13.35 7.68 3.73
C GLY A 29 -12.16 6.96 4.36
N ARG A 30 -11.08 6.73 3.60
CA ARG A 30 -9.92 5.96 4.05
C ARG A 30 -8.76 6.87 4.38
N SER A 31 -8.20 6.69 5.57
CA SER A 31 -6.88 7.20 5.95
C SER A 31 -6.04 6.04 6.47
N ALA A 32 -4.73 6.08 6.21
CA ALA A 32 -3.81 5.09 6.75
C ALA A 32 -2.50 5.71 7.22
N GLY A 33 -1.98 5.21 8.34
CA GLY A 33 -0.58 5.37 8.72
C GLY A 33 0.24 4.24 8.10
N ILE A 34 1.39 4.56 7.53
CA ILE A 34 2.21 3.64 6.73
C ILE A 34 3.65 3.67 7.21
N LEU A 35 4.30 2.51 7.26
CA LEU A 35 5.71 2.36 7.54
C LEU A 35 6.33 1.39 6.53
N PHE A 36 7.36 1.83 5.81
CA PHE A 36 8.17 1.00 4.93
C PHE A 36 9.51 0.67 5.58
N PHE A 37 9.94 -0.57 5.39
CA PHE A 37 11.23 -1.08 5.85
C PHE A 37 11.95 -1.76 4.70
N TYR A 38 13.23 -1.44 4.50
CA TYR A 38 14.09 -2.17 3.57
C TYR A 38 15.00 -3.15 4.32
N SER A 39 14.84 -4.43 4.03
CA SER A 39 15.70 -5.51 4.50
C SER A 39 16.77 -5.81 3.45
N GLU A 40 18.04 -5.54 3.78
CA GLU A 40 19.17 -5.77 2.88
C GLU A 40 19.49 -7.25 2.67
N GLY A 41 19.31 -8.06 3.71
CA GLY A 41 19.74 -9.46 3.69
C GLY A 41 19.01 -10.28 2.62
N ASP A 42 17.77 -9.93 2.32
CA ASP A 42 16.91 -10.58 1.34
C ASP A 42 16.36 -9.62 0.26
N GLY A 43 16.84 -8.38 0.23
CA GLY A 43 16.46 -7.37 -0.76
C GLY A 43 14.96 -7.05 -0.77
N THR A 44 14.27 -7.16 0.36
CA THR A 44 12.81 -7.04 0.45
C THR A 44 12.39 -5.70 1.05
N ILE A 45 11.35 -5.08 0.49
CA ILE A 45 10.64 -3.96 1.13
C ILE A 45 9.38 -4.51 1.78
N THR A 46 9.21 -4.23 3.07
CA THR A 46 7.98 -4.47 3.82
C THR A 46 7.23 -3.15 3.98
N MET A 47 5.94 -3.13 3.68
CA MET A 47 5.02 -2.04 3.93
C MET A 47 4.00 -2.47 4.98
N THR A 48 3.99 -1.78 6.11
CA THR A 48 2.97 -1.90 7.15
C THR A 48 2.00 -0.74 7.00
N SER A 49 0.70 -1.01 6.89
CA SER A 49 -0.36 0.00 6.74
C SER A 49 -1.46 -0.25 7.76
N VAL A 50 -1.79 0.76 8.56
CA VAL A 50 -2.88 0.70 9.54
C VAL A 50 -3.97 1.68 9.12
N GLY A 51 -5.14 1.15 8.79
CA GLY A 51 -6.32 1.94 8.43
C GLY A 51 -6.91 2.70 9.62
N GLY A 52 -7.79 3.68 9.35
CA GLY A 52 -8.53 4.40 10.39
C GLY A 52 -9.47 3.52 11.23
N ASP A 53 -9.77 2.31 10.74
CA ASP A 53 -10.48 1.25 11.45
C ASP A 53 -9.58 0.42 12.39
N GLY A 54 -8.28 0.69 12.40
CA GLY A 54 -7.28 -0.05 13.17
C GLY A 54 -6.82 -1.36 12.51
N GLN A 55 -7.29 -1.68 11.31
CA GLN A 55 -6.88 -2.89 10.60
C GLN A 55 -5.42 -2.74 10.13
N LEU A 56 -4.57 -3.68 10.56
CA LEU A 56 -3.19 -3.80 10.11
C LEU A 56 -3.09 -4.65 8.84
N TRP A 57 -2.40 -4.11 7.85
CA TRP A 57 -1.96 -4.82 6.65
C TRP A 57 -0.43 -4.82 6.59
N VAL A 58 0.15 -6.01 6.51
CA VAL A 58 1.59 -6.18 6.26
C VAL A 58 1.75 -6.73 4.85
N MET A 59 2.52 -6.03 4.04
CA MET A 59 2.77 -6.37 2.64
C MET A 59 4.26 -6.40 2.38
N SER A 60 4.71 -7.28 1.50
CA SER A 60 6.12 -7.38 1.15
C SER A 60 6.33 -7.62 -0.33
N GLY A 61 7.55 -7.35 -0.79
CA GLY A 61 8.02 -7.77 -2.10
C GLY A 61 9.46 -7.31 -2.36
N PRO A 62 10.08 -7.80 -3.46
CA PRO A 62 11.45 -7.45 -3.83
C PRO A 62 11.62 -5.95 -4.06
N ALA A 63 12.74 -5.38 -3.63
CA ALA A 63 13.02 -3.95 -3.75
C ALA A 63 13.08 -3.46 -5.21
N ASP A 64 13.42 -4.34 -6.15
CA ASP A 64 13.42 -4.10 -7.60
C ASP A 64 12.05 -4.32 -8.27
N SER A 65 11.01 -4.63 -7.49
CA SER A 65 9.64 -4.83 -7.95
C SER A 65 8.71 -3.76 -7.41
N GLU A 66 7.78 -3.33 -8.26
CA GLU A 66 6.69 -2.41 -7.91
C GLU A 66 5.47 -3.10 -7.29
N VAL A 67 5.55 -4.43 -7.10
CA VAL A 67 4.46 -5.24 -6.56
C VAL A 67 4.70 -5.55 -5.09
N ARG A 68 3.69 -5.31 -4.25
CA ARG A 68 3.66 -5.75 -2.86
C ARG A 68 2.43 -6.61 -2.62
N THR A 69 2.58 -7.69 -1.87
CA THR A 69 1.48 -8.62 -1.54
C THR A 69 1.40 -8.86 -0.06
N THR A 70 0.19 -9.04 0.48
CA THR A 70 0.00 -9.55 1.84
C THR A 70 0.25 -11.05 1.88
N PRO A 71 0.61 -11.62 3.04
CA PRO A 71 0.39 -13.04 3.25
C PRO A 71 -1.12 -13.37 3.20
N PRO A 72 -1.48 -14.65 3.05
CA PRO A 72 -2.86 -15.09 3.15
C PRO A 72 -3.46 -14.72 4.52
N THR A 73 -4.50 -13.89 4.51
CA THR A 73 -5.15 -13.36 5.71
C THR A 73 -6.50 -14.03 5.94
N PRO A 74 -6.66 -14.84 7.02
CA PRO A 74 -7.93 -15.50 7.32
C PRO A 74 -9.08 -14.51 7.50
N GLN A 75 -10.24 -14.83 6.94
CA GLN A 75 -11.47 -14.05 7.08
C GLN A 75 -12.46 -14.76 8.01
N ALA A 76 -13.44 -14.00 8.54
CA ALA A 76 -14.43 -14.53 9.48
C ALA A 76 -15.34 -15.61 8.87
N ASP A 77 -15.51 -15.60 7.53
CA ASP A 77 -16.29 -16.59 6.79
C ASP A 77 -15.50 -17.87 6.44
N GLY A 78 -14.25 -17.99 6.91
CA GLY A 78 -13.38 -19.13 6.65
C GLY A 78 -12.63 -19.04 5.30
N SER A 79 -12.87 -18.01 4.50
CA SER A 79 -12.05 -17.71 3.33
C SER A 79 -10.70 -17.13 3.73
N THR A 80 -9.81 -16.99 2.76
CA THR A 80 -8.51 -16.33 2.94
C THR A 80 -8.40 -15.19 1.94
N LEU A 81 -8.00 -14.01 2.40
CA LEU A 81 -7.83 -12.83 1.58
C LEU A 81 -6.33 -12.54 1.40
N GLU A 82 -5.93 -12.37 0.15
CA GLU A 82 -4.64 -11.79 -0.20
C GLU A 82 -4.86 -10.49 -0.95
N LEU A 83 -4.07 -9.48 -0.64
CA LEU A 83 -4.07 -8.21 -1.36
C LEU A 83 -2.77 -8.08 -2.15
N ARG A 84 -2.87 -7.49 -3.33
CA ARG A 84 -1.75 -7.12 -4.18
C ARG A 84 -1.89 -5.66 -4.56
N PHE A 85 -0.83 -4.90 -4.34
CA PHE A 85 -0.73 -3.52 -4.79
C PHE A 85 0.41 -3.42 -5.78
N THR A 86 0.13 -2.85 -6.94
CA THR A 86 1.12 -2.57 -7.99
C THR A 86 1.23 -1.09 -8.17
N ARG A 87 2.42 -0.52 -7.94
CA ARG A 87 2.72 0.89 -8.23
C ARG A 87 3.17 1.05 -9.69
N TYR A 88 2.75 2.12 -10.34
CA TYR A 88 3.13 2.42 -11.73
C TYR A 88 2.92 3.92 -12.04
N ASN A 89 3.33 4.37 -13.24
CA ASN A 89 3.28 5.78 -13.64
C ASN A 89 3.87 6.72 -12.56
N VAL A 90 5.10 6.41 -12.12
CA VAL A 90 5.75 7.08 -11.00
C VAL A 90 6.45 8.35 -11.47
N GLU A 91 6.13 9.44 -10.80
CA GLU A 91 6.75 10.76 -10.95
C GLU A 91 7.18 11.28 -9.56
N PRO A 92 8.00 12.34 -9.47
CA PRO A 92 8.56 12.79 -8.18
C PRO A 92 7.52 13.12 -7.09
N ASP A 93 6.34 13.59 -7.50
CA ASP A 93 5.26 14.04 -6.62
C ASP A 93 3.94 13.30 -6.82
N ARG A 94 3.89 12.30 -7.72
CA ARG A 94 2.68 11.50 -7.93
C ARG A 94 3.00 10.07 -8.38
N PHE A 95 2.09 9.15 -8.09
CA PHE A 95 2.14 7.80 -8.64
C PHE A 95 0.73 7.22 -8.71
N GLU A 96 0.59 6.15 -9.50
CA GLU A 96 -0.62 5.36 -9.50
C GLU A 96 -0.42 4.02 -8.79
N SER A 97 -1.48 3.54 -8.15
CA SER A 97 -1.52 2.21 -7.54
C SER A 97 -2.76 1.47 -7.97
N LYS A 98 -2.59 0.19 -8.33
CA LYS A 98 -3.68 -0.74 -8.59
C LYS A 98 -3.75 -1.72 -7.44
N MET A 99 -4.90 -1.79 -6.80
CA MET A 99 -5.22 -2.82 -5.80
C MET A 99 -5.99 -3.97 -6.47
N GLU A 100 -5.51 -5.17 -6.22
CA GLU A 100 -6.13 -6.44 -6.59
C GLU A 100 -6.24 -7.30 -5.34
N TYR A 101 -7.24 -8.19 -5.31
CA TYR A 101 -7.40 -9.14 -4.22
C TYR A 101 -7.67 -10.54 -4.73
N SER A 102 -7.28 -11.54 -3.95
CA SER A 102 -7.53 -12.96 -4.21
C SER A 102 -8.23 -13.58 -2.99
N THR A 103 -9.18 -14.47 -3.25
CA THR A 103 -9.86 -15.29 -2.24
C THR A 103 -9.55 -16.78 -2.37
N ASP A 104 -8.61 -17.15 -3.25
CA ASP A 104 -8.31 -18.52 -3.67
C ASP A 104 -6.80 -18.84 -3.61
N GLY A 105 -6.10 -18.23 -2.65
CA GLY A 105 -4.68 -18.46 -2.40
C GLY A 105 -3.77 -17.88 -3.50
N GLY A 106 -4.17 -16.77 -4.10
CA GLY A 106 -3.40 -16.08 -5.14
C GLY A 106 -3.52 -16.71 -6.54
N THR A 107 -4.43 -17.67 -6.74
CA THR A 107 -4.64 -18.34 -8.03
C THR A 107 -5.30 -17.41 -9.04
N THR A 108 -6.35 -16.71 -8.62
CA THR A 108 -7.03 -15.67 -9.40
C THR A 108 -7.04 -14.35 -8.65
N TRP A 109 -7.04 -13.25 -9.41
CA TRP A 109 -6.97 -11.89 -8.88
C TRP A 109 -8.13 -11.07 -9.42
N THR A 110 -8.93 -10.54 -8.52
CA THR A 110 -10.02 -9.62 -8.83
C THR A 110 -9.56 -8.19 -8.66
N GLN A 111 -9.86 -7.35 -9.63
CA GLN A 111 -9.51 -5.94 -9.57
C GLN A 111 -10.38 -5.22 -8.55
N GLY A 112 -9.75 -4.62 -7.53
CA GLY A 112 -10.41 -3.77 -6.56
C GLY A 112 -10.49 -2.33 -7.07
N ASN A 113 -9.68 -1.46 -6.50
CA ASN A 113 -9.64 -0.03 -6.82
C ASN A 113 -8.32 0.37 -7.50
N ARG A 114 -8.35 1.50 -8.21
CA ARG A 114 -7.18 2.18 -8.76
C ARG A 114 -7.07 3.54 -8.07
N GLN A 115 -5.90 3.86 -7.57
CA GLN A 115 -5.63 5.11 -6.85
C GLN A 115 -4.61 5.94 -7.60
N LEU A 116 -4.86 7.24 -7.70
CA LEU A 116 -3.87 8.23 -8.09
C LEU A 116 -3.47 9.02 -6.85
N PHE A 117 -2.23 8.83 -6.41
CA PHE A 117 -1.69 9.46 -5.21
C PHE A 117 -0.85 10.68 -5.57
N ARG A 118 -1.09 11.80 -4.91
CA ARG A 118 -0.29 13.03 -5.01
C ARG A 118 0.37 13.35 -3.68
N ARG A 119 1.62 13.80 -3.72
CA ARG A 119 2.32 14.28 -2.53
C ARG A 119 1.54 15.48 -1.98
N ARG A 120 1.29 15.49 -0.67
CA ARG A 120 0.72 16.64 0.01
C ARG A 120 1.69 17.82 -0.11
N ALA A 121 1.17 18.99 -0.47
CA ALA A 121 1.98 20.20 -0.50
C ALA A 121 2.50 20.50 0.93
N PRO A 122 3.77 20.90 1.10
CA PRO A 122 4.27 21.31 2.40
C PRO A 122 3.44 22.50 2.91
N GLY A 123 2.79 22.35 4.07
CA GLY A 123 2.02 23.41 4.74
C GLY A 123 0.49 23.23 4.81
N GLY A 124 -0.06 22.11 4.33
CA GLY A 124 -1.49 21.79 4.52
C GLY A 124 -1.74 21.04 5.83
N SER A 125 -1.99 21.79 6.91
CA SER A 125 -2.55 21.29 8.18
C SER A 125 -4.07 21.36 8.18
#